data_AF-A0A495JT94-F1
#
_entry.id   AF-A0A495JT94-F1
#
_cell.length_a   1.000
_cell.length_b   1.000
_cell.length_c   1.000
_cell.angle_alpha   90.00
_cell.angle_beta   90.00
_cell.angle_gamma   90.00
#
_symmetry.space_group_name_H-M   'P 1'
#
loop_
_entity.id
_entity.type
_entity.pdbx_description
1 polymer ?
#
loop_
_entity_poly.entity_id
_entity_poly.type
_entity_poly.pdbx_seq_one_letter_code
_entity_poly.pdbx_strand_id
1 'polypeptide(L)'
;MSTHNPMARTWVCSGCGGDWPCVTRRRELRAEFDGSRVSLGLYLAQFFVVAAEDLRHVPSGWLHNRFVGWIRSDEQASPYTSVDVLVSSYELAKAHSPDPGGRCPTCGEHTDCWVRISPEPPGFPIPLP
;
A
#
# COMPACT_ATOMS: atom_id res chain seq x y z
N MET A 1 -3.49 24.06 -16.49
CA MET A 1 -4.67 23.69 -15.67
C MET A 1 -5.07 22.29 -16.07
N SER A 2 -5.07 21.34 -15.13
CA SER A 2 -5.44 19.95 -15.43
C SER A 2 -6.95 19.80 -15.63
N THR A 3 -7.34 18.96 -16.59
CA THR A 3 -8.72 18.51 -16.80
C THR A 3 -9.08 17.31 -15.92
N HIS A 4 -8.08 16.71 -15.26
CA HIS A 4 -8.21 15.50 -14.45
C HIS A 4 -8.42 15.83 -12.96
N ASN A 5 -9.52 16.49 -12.64
CA ASN A 5 -9.86 16.91 -11.27
C ASN A 5 -10.67 15.83 -10.52
N PRO A 6 -10.63 15.80 -9.18
CA PRO A 6 -11.48 14.91 -8.39
C PRO A 6 -12.93 15.41 -8.39
N MET A 7 -13.87 14.49 -8.53
CA MET A 7 -15.27 14.73 -8.22
C MET A 7 -15.51 14.45 -6.73
N ALA A 8 -16.12 15.41 -6.03
CA ALA A 8 -16.41 15.27 -4.60
C ALA A 8 -17.29 14.03 -4.34
N ARG A 9 -17.09 13.38 -3.18
CA ARG A 9 -17.80 12.18 -2.71
C ARG A 9 -17.55 10.89 -3.49
N THR A 10 -17.51 10.94 -4.82
CA THR A 10 -17.24 9.74 -5.63
C THR A 10 -15.75 9.51 -5.86
N TRP A 11 -14.95 10.57 -5.77
CA TRP A 11 -13.51 10.56 -6.03
C TRP A 11 -13.15 10.04 -7.42
N VAL A 12 -14.08 10.13 -8.36
CA VAL A 12 -13.85 9.83 -9.78
C VAL A 12 -13.18 11.02 -10.45
N CYS A 13 -12.34 10.75 -11.45
CA CYS A 13 -11.69 11.77 -12.25
C CYS A 13 -12.66 12.36 -13.27
N SER A 14 -12.88 13.68 -13.22
CA SER A 14 -13.76 14.40 -14.15
C SER A 14 -13.31 14.33 -15.62
N GLY A 15 -12.02 14.09 -15.87
CA GLY A 15 -11.45 14.07 -17.22
C GLY A 15 -11.54 12.71 -17.91
N CYS A 16 -11.39 11.60 -17.18
CA CYS A 16 -11.33 10.25 -17.77
C CYS A 16 -12.26 9.22 -17.14
N GLY A 17 -13.02 9.56 -16.09
CA GLY A 17 -13.94 8.64 -15.42
C GLY A 17 -13.29 7.54 -14.57
N GLY A 18 -11.94 7.45 -14.55
CA GLY A 18 -11.22 6.53 -13.66
C GLY A 18 -11.12 7.03 -12.23
N ASP A 19 -10.56 6.20 -11.35
CA ASP A 19 -10.30 6.57 -9.96
C ASP A 19 -9.31 7.73 -9.85
N TRP A 20 -9.71 8.83 -9.22
CA TRP A 20 -8.82 9.94 -8.92
C TRP A 20 -7.96 9.65 -7.66
N PRO A 21 -6.64 9.89 -7.67
CA PRO A 21 -5.84 10.38 -8.79
C PRO A 21 -5.64 9.29 -9.86
N CYS A 22 -6.06 9.58 -11.09
CA CYS A 22 -5.93 8.67 -12.22
C CYS A 22 -4.49 8.67 -12.75
N VAL A 23 -4.11 7.71 -13.59
CA VAL A 23 -2.73 7.58 -14.12
C VAL A 23 -2.23 8.90 -14.72
N THR A 24 -3.06 9.59 -15.51
CA THR A 24 -2.70 10.90 -16.09
C THR A 24 -2.45 11.94 -15.00
N ARG A 25 -3.37 12.08 -14.02
CA ARG A 25 -3.19 13.05 -12.95
C ARG A 25 -1.97 12.76 -12.08
N ARG A 26 -1.65 11.48 -11.84
CA ARG A 26 -0.43 11.10 -11.10
C ARG A 26 0.83 11.56 -11.83
N ARG A 27 0.87 11.43 -13.17
CA ARG A 27 2.00 11.94 -13.98
C ARG A 27 2.09 13.46 -13.95
N GLU A 28 0.97 14.15 -14.12
CA GLU A 28 0.91 15.61 -14.03
C GLU A 28 1.38 16.10 -12.65
N LEU A 29 0.89 15.50 -11.57
CA LEU A 29 1.29 15.87 -10.21
C LEU A 29 2.77 15.63 -9.95
N ARG A 30 3.37 14.56 -10.49
CA ARG A 30 4.83 14.37 -10.39
C ARG A 30 5.60 15.47 -11.11
N ALA A 31 5.13 15.91 -12.27
CA ALA A 31 5.75 17.00 -13.01
C ALA A 31 5.53 18.37 -12.33
N GLU A 32 4.32 18.63 -11.80
CA GLU A 32 3.97 19.87 -11.09
C GLU A 32 4.79 20.06 -9.81
N PHE A 33 5.10 18.97 -9.11
CA PHE A 33 5.87 18.96 -7.87
C PHE A 33 7.29 18.41 -8.05
N ASP A 34 7.83 18.50 -9.26
CA ASP A 34 9.20 18.04 -9.53
C ASP A 34 10.20 18.75 -8.58
N GLY A 35 11.14 17.98 -8.05
CA GLY A 35 12.07 18.45 -7.02
C GLY A 35 11.51 18.53 -5.59
N SER A 36 10.21 18.32 -5.32
CA SER A 36 9.65 18.29 -3.95
C SER A 36 8.59 17.21 -3.72
N ARG A 37 9.06 15.99 -3.47
CA ARG A 37 8.21 14.84 -3.11
C ARG A 37 7.44 15.04 -1.81
N VAL A 38 7.99 15.78 -0.85
CA VAL A 38 7.35 16.08 0.43
C VAL A 38 6.11 16.96 0.21
N SER A 39 6.23 18.00 -0.62
CA SER A 39 5.10 18.88 -0.96
C SER A 39 3.98 18.12 -1.68
N LEU A 40 4.34 17.22 -2.62
CA LEU A 40 3.36 16.33 -3.26
C LEU A 40 2.64 15.43 -2.25
N GLY A 41 3.38 14.88 -1.29
CA GLY A 41 2.85 14.08 -0.19
C GLY A 41 1.83 14.84 0.65
N LEU A 42 2.16 16.05 1.08
CA LEU A 42 1.26 16.91 1.86
C LEU A 42 0.00 17.28 1.08
N TYR A 43 0.16 17.64 -0.21
CA TYR A 43 -0.97 17.95 -1.09
C TYR A 43 -1.94 16.77 -1.20
N LEU A 44 -1.43 15.56 -1.46
CA LEU A 44 -2.27 14.36 -1.61
C LEU A 44 -2.82 13.84 -0.28
N ALA A 45 -2.13 14.07 0.84
CA ALA A 45 -2.61 13.71 2.16
C ALA A 45 -3.90 14.45 2.53
N GLN A 46 -4.02 15.72 2.14
CA GLN A 46 -5.25 16.49 2.35
C GLN A 46 -6.45 15.84 1.64
N PHE A 47 -6.27 15.40 0.39
CA PHE A 47 -7.32 14.69 -0.32
C PHE A 47 -7.60 13.30 0.27
N PHE A 48 -6.57 12.58 0.70
CA PHE A 48 -6.73 11.27 1.35
C PHE A 48 -7.63 11.33 2.58
N VAL A 49 -7.47 12.34 3.45
CA VAL A 49 -8.29 12.48 4.66
C VAL A 49 -9.77 12.68 4.31
N VAL A 50 -10.07 13.58 3.38
CA VAL A 50 -11.46 13.81 2.93
C VAL A 50 -12.02 12.58 2.22
N ALA A 51 -11.20 11.89 1.41
CA ALA A 51 -11.60 10.67 0.73
C ALA A 51 -11.90 9.53 1.69
N ALA A 52 -11.16 9.42 2.80
CA ALA A 52 -11.43 8.43 3.83
C ALA A 52 -12.77 8.67 4.54
N GLU A 53 -13.20 9.92 4.66
CA GLU A 53 -14.52 10.26 5.20
C GLU A 53 -15.66 9.98 4.21
N ASP A 54 -15.46 10.25 2.93
CA ASP A 54 -16.45 10.00 1.88
C ASP A 54 -16.58 8.50 1.54
N LEU A 55 -15.45 7.78 1.55
CA LEU A 55 -15.32 6.38 1.13
C LEU A 55 -15.08 5.44 2.31
N ARG A 56 -15.79 5.62 3.43
CA ARG A 56 -15.62 4.80 4.67
C ARG A 56 -15.78 3.29 4.48
N HIS A 57 -16.44 2.86 3.40
CA HIS A 57 -16.62 1.46 3.04
C HIS A 57 -15.40 0.85 2.34
N VAL A 58 -14.46 1.68 1.87
CA VAL A 58 -13.23 1.25 1.21
C VAL A 58 -12.14 1.06 2.27
N PRO A 59 -11.42 -0.08 2.28
CA PRO A 59 -10.33 -0.30 3.22
C PRO A 59 -9.24 0.77 3.14
N SER A 60 -8.77 1.26 4.28
CA SER A 60 -7.79 2.35 4.37
C SER A 60 -6.47 2.07 3.63
N GLY A 61 -6.04 0.81 3.59
CA GLY A 61 -4.86 0.40 2.81
C GLY A 61 -5.03 0.64 1.30
N TRP A 62 -6.24 0.44 0.78
CA TRP A 62 -6.54 0.69 -0.63
C TRP A 62 -6.55 2.19 -0.95
N LEU A 63 -7.14 3.00 -0.06
CA LEU A 63 -7.09 4.47 -0.16
C LEU A 63 -5.66 5.00 -0.03
N HIS A 64 -4.85 4.46 0.89
CA HIS A 64 -3.44 4.83 1.01
C HIS A 64 -2.68 4.57 -0.30
N ASN A 65 -2.81 3.37 -0.87
CA ASN A 65 -2.12 3.01 -2.12
C ASN A 65 -2.56 3.87 -3.31
N ARG A 66 -3.85 4.23 -3.34
CA ARG A 66 -4.43 5.10 -4.36
C ARG A 66 -3.91 6.54 -4.29
N PHE A 67 -3.90 7.15 -3.10
CA PHE A 67 -3.56 8.57 -2.94
C PHE A 67 -2.07 8.82 -2.70
N VAL A 68 -1.41 8.04 -1.85
CA VAL A 68 -0.07 8.38 -1.31
C VAL A 68 0.99 7.32 -1.63
N GLY A 69 0.62 6.04 -1.72
CA GLY A 69 1.56 4.91 -1.79
C GLY A 69 2.52 4.91 -2.99
N TRP A 70 2.18 5.62 -4.06
CA TRP A 70 3.01 5.72 -5.28
C TRP A 70 4.01 6.90 -5.28
N ILE A 71 3.99 7.77 -4.27
CA ILE A 71 4.85 8.98 -4.21
C ILE A 71 6.33 8.62 -3.98
N ARG A 72 6.60 7.50 -3.30
CA ARG A 72 7.95 7.06 -2.93
C ARG A 72 8.54 6.05 -3.92
N SER A 73 7.71 5.33 -4.67
CA SER A 73 8.13 4.28 -5.58
C SER A 73 8.42 4.86 -6.96
N ASP A 74 9.64 4.69 -7.46
CA ASP A 74 10.06 5.16 -8.79
C ASP A 74 9.47 4.32 -9.94
N GLU A 75 8.84 3.19 -9.61
CA GLU A 75 8.23 2.31 -10.58
C GLU A 75 7.04 1.63 -9.91
N GLN A 76 5.93 1.52 -10.65
CA GLN A 76 4.75 0.69 -10.39
C GLN A 76 4.86 -0.18 -9.12
N ALA A 77 4.59 0.38 -7.94
CA ALA A 77 4.37 -0.45 -6.77
C ALA A 77 3.06 -1.20 -7.02
N SER A 78 3.18 -2.46 -7.40
CA SER A 78 2.06 -3.41 -7.43
C SER A 78 1.28 -3.21 -6.14
N PRO A 79 -0.04 -2.94 -6.19
CA PRO A 79 -0.80 -2.77 -4.97
C PRO A 79 -0.69 -4.09 -4.22
N TYR A 80 -0.03 -4.11 -3.06
CA TYR A 80 -0.31 -5.16 -2.09
C TYR A 80 -1.78 -4.96 -1.71
N THR A 81 -2.67 -5.70 -2.37
CA THR A 81 -4.05 -5.80 -1.93
C THR A 81 -4.08 -6.49 -0.58
N SER A 82 -5.18 -6.38 0.16
CA SER A 82 -5.35 -7.18 1.38
C SER A 82 -5.19 -8.68 1.09
N VAL A 83 -5.49 -9.13 -0.13
CA VAL A 83 -5.23 -10.50 -0.59
C VAL A 83 -3.73 -10.75 -0.74
N ASP A 84 -2.97 -9.86 -1.36
CA ASP A 84 -1.51 -10.04 -1.51
C ASP A 84 -0.79 -10.07 -0.16
N VAL A 85 -1.24 -9.27 0.81
CA VAL A 85 -0.72 -9.31 2.19
C VAL A 85 -1.07 -10.64 2.85
N LEU A 86 -2.32 -11.10 2.73
CA LEU A 86 -2.76 -12.37 3.32
C LEU A 86 -2.04 -13.58 2.68
N VAL A 87 -1.97 -13.64 1.36
CA VAL A 87 -1.28 -14.72 0.63
C VAL A 87 0.20 -14.73 0.94
N SER A 88 0.87 -13.56 0.91
CA SER A 88 2.28 -13.46 1.30
C SER A 88 2.49 -13.90 2.74
N SER A 89 1.62 -13.50 3.66
CA SER A 89 1.71 -13.92 5.07
C SER A 89 1.49 -15.42 5.25
N TYR A 90 0.58 -16.03 4.49
CA TYR A 90 0.30 -17.47 4.54
C TYR A 90 1.45 -18.31 4.00
N GLU A 91 1.99 -17.97 2.83
CA GLU A 91 3.12 -18.72 2.25
C GLU A 91 4.37 -18.61 3.12
N LEU A 92 4.59 -17.43 3.70
CA LEU A 92 5.65 -17.19 4.66
C LEU A 92 5.46 -18.04 5.94
N ALA A 93 4.24 -18.09 6.48
CA ALA A 93 3.89 -18.94 7.62
C ALA A 93 4.10 -20.43 7.31
N LYS A 94 3.67 -20.87 6.12
CA LYS A 94 3.77 -22.26 5.66
C LYS A 94 5.21 -22.71 5.49
N ALA A 95 6.08 -21.87 4.92
CA ALA A 95 7.51 -22.15 4.80
C ALA A 95 8.23 -22.27 6.16
N HIS A 96 7.64 -21.69 7.20
CA HIS A 96 8.14 -21.75 8.57
C HIS A 96 7.36 -22.71 9.48
N SER A 97 6.41 -23.48 8.92
CA SER A 97 5.61 -24.43 9.68
C SER A 97 6.49 -25.56 10.23
N PRO A 98 6.27 -26.01 11.48
CA PRO A 98 7.09 -27.05 12.09
C PRO A 98 7.05 -28.36 11.30
N ASP A 99 8.22 -28.99 11.13
CA ASP A 99 8.34 -30.35 10.62
C ASP A 99 7.71 -31.36 11.60
N PRO A 100 7.59 -32.66 11.24
CA PRO A 100 7.05 -33.68 12.16
C PRO A 100 7.83 -33.81 13.49
N GLY A 101 9.05 -33.27 13.58
CA GLY A 101 9.87 -33.21 14.78
C GLY A 101 9.71 -31.91 15.58
N GLY A 102 8.85 -30.98 15.16
CA GLY A 102 8.59 -29.71 15.82
C GLY A 102 9.63 -28.61 15.53
N ARG A 103 10.42 -28.72 14.45
CA ARG A 103 11.40 -27.69 14.04
C ARG A 103 10.94 -26.93 12.82
N CYS A 104 11.16 -25.62 12.80
CA CYS A 104 11.04 -24.86 11.56
C CYS A 104 12.15 -25.29 10.58
N PRO A 105 11.82 -25.70 9.34
CA PRO A 105 12.81 -26.14 8.37
C PRO A 105 13.68 -25.00 7.82
N THR A 106 13.25 -23.75 8.04
CA THR A 106 13.91 -22.55 7.50
C THR A 106 14.85 -21.88 8.51
N CYS A 107 14.45 -21.76 9.79
CA CYS A 107 15.31 -21.15 10.82
C CYS A 107 15.88 -22.14 11.85
N GLY A 108 15.37 -23.38 11.92
CA GLY A 108 15.90 -24.44 12.79
C GLY A 108 15.49 -24.37 14.26
N GLU A 109 14.72 -23.36 14.67
CA GLU A 109 14.26 -23.18 16.06
C GLU A 109 12.95 -23.93 16.35
N HIS A 110 12.79 -24.33 17.62
CA HIS A 110 11.70 -25.19 18.11
C HIS A 110 10.52 -24.41 18.75
N THR A 111 10.72 -23.17 19.22
CA THR A 111 9.73 -22.49 20.10
C THR A 111 9.46 -21.01 19.79
N ASP A 112 10.29 -20.34 19.00
CA ASP A 112 10.22 -18.88 18.81
C ASP A 112 10.46 -18.48 17.34
N CYS A 113 9.75 -19.11 16.40
CA CYS A 113 9.90 -18.81 14.99
C CYS A 113 9.22 -17.46 14.63
N TRP A 114 10.00 -16.37 14.61
CA TRP A 114 9.54 -15.03 14.22
C TRP A 114 9.76 -14.79 12.73
N VAL A 115 8.74 -14.30 12.01
CA VAL A 115 8.90 -13.92 10.58
C VAL A 115 8.65 -12.44 10.33
N ARG A 116 9.44 -11.86 9.43
CA ARG A 116 9.34 -10.45 8.97
C ARG A 116 8.77 -10.40 7.55
N ILE A 117 7.71 -9.62 7.36
CA ILE A 117 7.11 -9.36 6.02
C ILE A 117 8.03 -8.47 5.15
N SER A 118 8.96 -7.71 5.75
CA SER A 118 9.94 -6.86 5.04
C SER A 118 11.37 -7.17 5.51
N PRO A 119 12.36 -7.26 4.59
CA PRO A 119 13.76 -7.52 4.95
C PRO A 119 14.41 -6.35 5.71
N GLU A 120 13.93 -5.11 5.52
CA GLU A 120 14.47 -3.91 6.17
C GLU A 120 13.52 -3.37 7.27
N PRO A 121 14.06 -2.92 8.43
CA PRO A 121 13.25 -2.30 9.49
C PRO A 121 12.66 -0.94 9.05
N PRO A 122 11.50 -0.52 9.60
CA PRO A 122 10.75 -1.09 10.73
C PRO A 122 9.55 -1.95 10.26
N GLY A 123 9.67 -3.29 10.31
CA GLY A 123 8.58 -4.23 10.03
C GLY A 123 7.99 -4.84 11.30
N PHE A 124 6.67 -5.09 11.30
CA PHE A 124 5.96 -5.71 12.42
C PHE A 124 6.26 -7.22 12.51
N PRO A 125 6.64 -7.74 13.69
CA PRO A 125 6.75 -9.18 13.91
C PRO A 125 5.36 -9.82 14.01
N ILE A 126 5.14 -10.94 13.32
CA ILE A 126 3.91 -11.74 13.45
C ILE A 126 4.27 -13.04 14.16
N PRO A 127 3.66 -13.34 15.32
CA PRO A 127 3.79 -14.66 15.92
C PRO A 127 3.00 -15.68 15.09
N LEU A 128 3.65 -16.77 14.70
CA LEU A 128 2.97 -17.96 14.17
C LEU A 128 2.58 -18.85 15.36
N PRO A 129 1.35 -19.42 15.41
CA PRO A 129 0.99 -20.42 16.39
C PRO A 129 1.74 -21.74 16.17
#